data_AF-A0A9D8A506-F1
#
_entry.id   AF-A0A9D8A506-F1
#
_cell.length_a   1.000
_cell.length_b   1.000
_cell.length_c   1.000
_cell.angle_alpha   90.00
_cell.angle_beta   90.00
_cell.angle_gamma   90.00
#
_symmetry.space_group_name_H-M   'P 1'
#
loop_
_entity.id
_entity.type
_entity.pdbx_description
1 polymer ?
#
loop_
_entity_poly.entity_id
_entity_poly.type
_entity_poly.pdbx_seq_one_letter_code
_entity_poly.pdbx_strand_id
1 'polypeptide(L)' 'MNRRTLLKRSLAASAVSVAASAGLLSPSTVMAAWPKAAFEAKDVAGGLAGAMGSSEFAHSDAIKVKAPDIAENGSV' A
#
# COMPACT_ATOMS: atom_id res chain seq x y z
N MET A 1 34.87 31.70 16.51
CA MET A 1 34.14 31.06 15.38
C MET A 1 35.15 30.46 14.43
N ASN A 2 35.14 29.14 14.22
CA ASN A 2 36.11 28.46 13.35
C ASN A 2 35.68 28.56 11.87
N ARG A 3 36.49 29.18 11.00
CA ARG A 3 36.19 29.38 9.56
C ARG A 3 35.87 28.06 8.85
N ARG A 4 36.59 27.00 9.19
CA ARG A 4 36.36 25.63 8.69
C ARG A 4 34.98 25.09 9.04
N THR A 5 34.47 25.41 10.23
CA THR A 5 33.14 24.97 10.69
C THR A 5 32.04 25.73 9.96
N LEU A 6 32.24 27.04 9.72
CA LEU A 6 31.31 27.86 8.94
C LEU A 6 31.17 27.29 7.51
N LEU A 7 32.29 27.06 6.82
CA LEU A 7 32.34 26.51 5.46
C LEU A 7 31.66 25.13 5.33
N LYS A 8 31.88 24.23 6.30
CA LYS A 8 31.23 22.92 6.30
C LYS A 8 29.71 23.02 6.45
N ARG A 9 29.25 23.91 7.34
CA ARG A 9 27.82 24.08 7.61
C ARG A 9 27.09 24.75 6.45
N SER A 10 27.70 25.76 5.83
CA SER A 10 27.09 26.44 4.67
C SER A 10 26.98 25.49 3.46
N LEU A 11 27.99 24.66 3.21
CA LEU A 11 27.93 23.64 2.16
C LEU A 11 26.87 22.56 2.43
N ALA A 12 26.76 22.10 3.68
CA ALA A 12 25.72 21.14 4.06
C ALA A 12 24.32 21.77 3.92
N ALA A 13 24.14 23.02 4.34
CA ALA A 13 22.87 23.73 4.24
C ALA A 13 22.45 23.93 2.77
N SER A 14 23.38 24.28 1.87
CA SER A 14 23.07 24.41 0.46
C SER A 14 22.68 23.07 -0.17
N ALA A 15 23.40 21.99 0.13
CA ALA A 15 23.05 20.65 -0.35
C ALA A 15 21.65 20.20 0.12
N VAL A 16 21.32 20.43 1.39
CA VAL A 16 20.00 20.12 1.95
C VAL A 16 18.90 20.95 1.28
N SER A 17 19.15 22.23 1.02
CA SER A 17 18.18 23.10 0.34
C SER A 17 17.90 22.63 -1.09
N VAL A 18 18.92 22.17 -1.83
CA VAL A 18 18.77 21.60 -3.17
C VAL A 18 18.00 20.28 -3.12
N ALA A 19 18.35 19.39 -2.18
CA ALA A 19 17.63 18.12 -2.01
C ALA A 19 16.14 18.34 -1.65
N ALA A 20 15.84 19.34 -0.81
CA ALA A 20 14.47 19.72 -0.47
C ALA A 20 13.70 20.23 -1.68
N SER A 21 14.29 21.13 -2.46
CA SER A 21 13.66 21.71 -3.65
C SER A 21 13.52 20.70 -4.80
N ALA A 22 14.42 19.72 -4.90
CA ALA A 22 14.29 18.58 -5.80
C ALA A 22 13.25 17.54 -5.33
N GLY A 23 12.62 17.72 -4.16
CA GLY A 23 11.68 16.75 -3.58
C GLY A 23 12.33 15.46 -3.09
N LEU A 24 13.67 15.40 -3.05
CA LEU A 24 14.43 14.22 -2.63
C LEU A 24 14.33 13.94 -1.12
N LEU A 25 13.91 14.95 -0.35
CA LEU A 25 13.59 14.83 1.08
C LEU A 25 12.10 14.61 1.33
N SER A 26 11.26 14.68 0.30
CA SER A 26 9.84 14.39 0.44
C SER A 26 9.67 12.89 0.71
N PRO A 27 8.86 12.50 1.71
CA PRO A 27 8.48 11.11 1.87
C PRO A 27 7.90 10.59 0.56
N SER A 28 8.42 9.46 0.06
CA SER A 28 7.81 8.78 -1.08
C SER A 28 6.39 8.41 -0.68
N THR A 29 5.39 8.92 -1.40
CA THR A 29 4.02 8.43 -1.25
C THR A 29 4.05 6.97 -1.65
N VAL A 30 3.85 6.07 -0.68
CA VAL A 30 3.59 4.68 -0.98
C VAL A 30 2.18 4.65 -1.57
N MET A 31 2.10 4.81 -2.89
CA MET A 31 0.88 4.58 -3.65
C MET A 31 0.62 3.07 -3.59
N ALA A 32 0.11 2.58 -2.46
CA ALA A 32 -0.52 1.29 -2.43
C ALA A 32 -1.69 1.40 -3.41
N ALA A 33 -1.53 0.80 -4.59
CA ALA A 33 -2.57 0.77 -5.61
C ALA A 33 -3.76 0.01 -5.01
N TRP A 34 -4.70 0.76 -4.41
CA TRP A 34 -5.93 0.21 -3.90
C TRP A 34 -6.63 -0.55 -5.03
N PRO A 35 -6.99 -1.83 -4.85
CA PRO A 35 -7.58 -2.63 -5.92
C PRO A 35 -9.06 -2.26 -6.09
N LYS A 36 -9.30 -1.03 -6.57
CA LYS A 36 -10.63 -0.42 -6.73
C LYS A 36 -11.57 -1.30 -7.52
N ALA A 37 -11.07 -1.88 -8.61
CA ALA A 37 -11.84 -2.80 -9.46
C ALA A 37 -12.29 -4.06 -8.70
N ALA A 38 -11.48 -4.59 -7.78
CA ALA A 38 -11.86 -5.75 -6.97
C ALA A 38 -12.98 -5.41 -5.99
N PHE A 39 -12.90 -4.24 -5.34
CA PHE A 39 -13.87 -3.83 -4.32
C PHE A 39 -15.17 -3.24 -4.87
N GLU A 40 -15.15 -2.70 -6.09
CA GLU A 40 -16.35 -2.22 -6.79
C GLU A 40 -17.05 -3.32 -7.62
N ALA A 41 -16.41 -4.48 -7.77
CA ALA A 41 -17.00 -5.61 -8.48
C ALA A 41 -18.30 -6.07 -7.80
N LYS A 42 -19.30 -6.38 -8.61
CA LYS A 42 -20.63 -6.83 -8.15
C LYS A 42 -20.75 -8.35 -8.06
N ASP A 43 -19.73 -9.06 -8.51
CA ASP A 43 -19.67 -10.51 -8.51
C ASP A 43 -18.29 -10.98 -8.04
N VAL A 44 -18.25 -12.24 -7.59
CA VAL A 44 -17.05 -12.85 -7.01
C VAL A 44 -15.94 -13.01 -8.05
N ALA A 45 -16.30 -13.32 -9.30
CA ALA A 45 -15.33 -13.52 -10.37
C ALA A 45 -14.56 -12.24 -10.71
N GLY A 46 -15.27 -11.11 -10.84
CA GLY A 46 -14.70 -9.79 -11.06
C GLY A 46 -13.90 -9.29 -9.86
N GLY A 47 -14.35 -9.60 -8.64
CA GLY A 47 -13.59 -9.34 -7.42
C GLY A 47 -12.25 -10.08 -7.42
N LEU A 48 -12.28 -11.38 -7.73
CA LEU A 48 -11.08 -12.22 -7.76
C LEU A 48 -10.13 -11.80 -8.88
N ALA A 49 -10.65 -11.54 -10.08
CA ALA A 49 -9.85 -11.03 -11.19
C ALA A 49 -9.22 -9.67 -10.89
N GLY A 50 -9.97 -8.76 -10.26
CA GLY A 50 -9.47 -7.44 -9.87
C GLY A 50 -8.42 -7.47 -8.76
N ALA A 51 -8.43 -8.49 -7.90
CA ALA A 51 -7.50 -8.63 -6.78
C ALA A 51 -6.27 -9.48 -7.13
N MET A 52 -6.47 -10.59 -7.86
CA MET A 52 -5.49 -11.65 -8.09
C MET A 52 -5.07 -11.76 -9.56
N GLY A 53 -5.65 -10.95 -10.46
CA GLY A 53 -5.36 -10.96 -11.90
C GLY A 53 -6.03 -12.09 -12.68
N SER A 54 -6.74 -13.01 -12.02
CA SER A 54 -7.50 -14.09 -12.63
C SER A 54 -8.71 -14.45 -11.76
N SER A 55 -9.77 -14.96 -12.39
CA SER A 55 -10.93 -15.56 -11.71
C SER A 55 -10.90 -17.08 -11.70
N GLU A 56 -9.85 -17.71 -12.25
CA GLU A 56 -9.69 -19.16 -12.27
C GLU A 56 -9.27 -19.69 -10.90
N PHE A 57 -9.92 -20.75 -10.45
CA PHE A 57 -9.57 -21.44 -9.22
C PHE A 57 -9.83 -22.95 -9.36
N ALA A 58 -9.07 -23.73 -8.59
CA ALA A 58 -9.27 -25.17 -8.49
C ALA A 58 -10.03 -25.49 -7.19
N HIS A 59 -10.97 -26.44 -7.27
CA HIS A 59 -11.63 -26.97 -6.08
C HIS A 59 -10.62 -27.69 -5.17
N SER A 60 -10.74 -27.49 -3.86
CA SER A 60 -9.81 -28.09 -2.88
C SER A 60 -10.49 -28.40 -1.55
N ASP A 61 -10.40 -29.65 -1.11
CA ASP A 61 -10.88 -30.11 0.20
C ASP A 61 -9.89 -29.78 1.34
N ALA A 62 -8.74 -29.18 1.02
CA ALA A 62 -7.75 -28.76 2.00
C ALA A 62 -8.19 -27.52 2.80
N ILE A 63 -9.19 -26.79 2.32
CA ILE A 63 -9.69 -25.55 2.93
C ILE A 63 -10.82 -25.89 3.91
N LYS A 64 -10.60 -25.63 5.21
CA LYS A 64 -11.61 -25.87 6.26
C LYS A 64 -12.28 -24.56 6.65
N VAL A 65 -13.54 -24.39 6.26
CA VAL A 65 -14.37 -23.26 6.71
C VAL A 65 -15.22 -23.71 7.90
N LYS A 66 -15.04 -23.06 9.06
CA LYS A 66 -15.87 -23.30 10.25
C LYS A 66 -16.85 -22.13 10.38
N ALA A 67 -18.13 -22.41 10.18
CA ALA A 67 -19.22 -21.46 10.40
C ALA A 67 -20.44 -22.24 10.91
N PRO A 68 -21.32 -21.63 11.73
CA PRO A 68 -22.59 -22.24 12.10
C PRO A 68 -23.51 -22.36 10.87
N ASP A 69 -24.34 -23.38 10.84
CA ASP A 69 -25.28 -23.62 9.72
C ASP A 69 -26.36 -22.54 9.61
N ILE A 70 -26.70 -21.89 10.74
CA ILE A 70 -27.64 -20.76 10.79
C ILE A 70 -26.98 -19.61 11.56
N ALA A 71 -26.95 -18.43 10.94
CA ALA A 71 -26.66 -17.17 11.60
C ALA A 71 -27.98 -16.50 12.03
N GLU A 72 -28.25 -16.44 13.33
CA GLU A 72 -29.44 -15.76 13.84
C GLU A 72 -29.17 -14.24 13.90
N ASN A 73 -29.89 -13.48 13.07
CA ASN A 73 -29.89 -12.01 13.02
C ASN A 73 -28.52 -11.31 12.94
N GLY A 74 -27.54 -11.91 12.27
CA GLY A 74 -26.21 -11.30 12.11
C GLY A 74 -25.46 -11.10 13.43
N SER A 75 -25.84 -11.83 14.48
CA SER A 75 -25.03 -11.92 15.69
C SER A 75 -23.70 -12.53 15.34
N VAL A 76 -22.63 -11.77 15.57
CA VAL A 76 -21.29 -12.30 15.78
C VAL A 76 -21.13 -12.67 17.25
#